data_AF-A0A3M7L7I7-F1
#
_entry.id   AF-A0A3M7L7I7-F1
#
_cell.length_a   1.000
_cell.length_b   1.000
_cell.length_c   1.000
_cell.angle_alpha   90.00
_cell.angle_beta   90.00
_cell.angle_gamma   90.00
#
_symmetry.space_group_name_H-M   'P 1'
#
loop_
_entity.id
_entity.type
_entity.pdbx_description
1 polymer ?
#
loop_
_entity_poly.entity_id
_entity_poly.type
_entity_poly.pdbx_seq_one_letter_code
_entity_poly.pdbx_strand_id
1 'polypeptide(L)'
;MASLEAFRQYDFEGDETWKAYLSRVEIPSGSEDALLKLKAKYYKREIDPDFEPSSVAKPAVPAADAASQAAASATAGPAAEKPANAQAATARPGPPGLPTRSEVYIIAGEWALVLMAILSLQPFLPRLAHSAFTLTCQLSLLTNGLKLCLQHGTPSLSPFPAAIMPWMTAISGSAVFFPTLLSVILSSNRHLGVGVLPLAIHALLHADAASHHTFGTKRWYQASFGRVHALVEPRLELLRTAAAAGEVGLGFTTLLSVVQLGLRGAGTAFVIWNQLKLRYQSGHSGHYHKQVWLALNQRAAPILQRVPVLQRLVGSAQGWFNRRA
;
A
#
# COMPACT_ATOMS: atom_id res chain seq x y z
N MET A 1 43.03 -24.94 -6.48
CA MET A 1 42.48 -25.98 -7.38
C MET A 1 42.32 -27.32 -6.66
N ALA A 2 43.28 -27.75 -5.82
CA ALA A 2 43.20 -29.00 -5.04
C ALA A 2 41.93 -29.14 -4.17
N SER A 3 41.46 -28.06 -3.54
CA SER A 3 40.25 -28.09 -2.68
C SER A 3 38.94 -28.28 -3.45
N LEU A 4 38.88 -27.90 -4.72
CA LEU A 4 37.69 -28.07 -5.56
C LEU A 4 37.58 -29.50 -6.13
N GLU A 5 38.72 -30.14 -6.38
CA GLU A 5 38.76 -31.56 -6.74
C GLU A 5 38.40 -32.45 -5.54
N ALA A 6 38.86 -32.10 -4.34
CA ALA A 6 38.48 -32.77 -3.10
C ALA A 6 36.97 -32.64 -2.81
N PHE A 7 36.37 -31.47 -3.05
CA PHE A 7 34.92 -31.27 -2.95
C PHE A 7 34.13 -32.15 -3.94
N ARG A 8 34.60 -32.30 -5.17
CA ARG A 8 33.95 -33.13 -6.20
C ARG A 8 34.06 -34.64 -5.94
N GLN A 9 35.10 -35.06 -5.24
CA GLN A 9 35.34 -36.46 -4.87
C GLN A 9 34.73 -36.84 -3.52
N TYR A 10 34.19 -35.88 -2.78
CA TYR A 10 33.59 -36.14 -1.48
C TYR A 10 32.23 -36.85 -1.61
N ASP A 11 32.07 -37.96 -0.90
CA ASP A 11 30.84 -38.76 -0.92
C ASP A 11 29.77 -38.19 0.03
N PHE A 12 28.97 -37.28 -0.50
CA PHE A 12 27.83 -36.71 0.22
C PHE A 12 26.69 -37.72 0.43
N GLU A 13 26.56 -38.76 -0.41
CA GLU A 13 25.45 -39.71 -0.28
C GLU A 13 25.70 -40.75 0.83
N GLY A 14 26.97 -40.98 1.18
CA GLY A 14 27.39 -41.82 2.30
C GLY A 14 27.36 -41.15 3.68
N ASP A 15 27.37 -39.82 3.75
CA ASP A 15 27.53 -39.08 5.02
C ASP A 15 26.21 -38.94 5.80
N GLU A 16 26.13 -39.56 6.99
CA GLU A 16 24.98 -39.47 7.89
C GLU A 16 24.78 -38.06 8.46
N THR A 17 25.85 -37.28 8.65
CA THR A 17 25.77 -35.91 9.15
C THR A 17 25.25 -34.94 8.09
N TRP A 18 25.53 -35.19 6.82
CA TRP A 18 24.92 -34.48 5.70
C TRP A 18 23.42 -34.76 5.59
N LYS A 19 23.00 -36.03 5.72
CA LYS A 19 21.57 -36.41 5.68
C LYS A 19 20.78 -35.79 6.84
N ALA A 20 21.36 -35.76 8.03
CA ALA A 20 20.77 -35.09 9.20
C ALA A 20 20.70 -33.56 9.03
N TYR A 21 21.63 -32.97 8.29
CA TYR A 21 21.59 -31.54 7.96
C TYR A 21 20.53 -31.24 6.89
N LEU A 22 20.40 -32.08 5.87
CA LEU A 22 19.46 -31.93 4.77
C LEU A 22 18.01 -32.06 5.23
N SER A 23 17.72 -32.94 6.18
CA SER A 23 16.36 -33.08 6.76
C SER A 23 15.88 -31.87 7.56
N ARG A 24 16.80 -30.97 7.96
CA ARG A 24 16.48 -29.72 8.68
C ARG A 24 16.31 -28.53 7.73
N VAL A 25 16.64 -28.68 6.45
CA VAL A 25 16.65 -27.59 5.48
C VAL A 25 15.64 -27.90 4.37
N GLU A 26 14.57 -27.11 4.29
CA GLU A 26 13.59 -27.20 3.19
C GLU A 26 14.23 -26.72 1.88
N ILE A 27 14.34 -27.63 0.91
CA ILE A 27 14.84 -27.31 -0.43
C ILE A 27 13.63 -26.94 -1.31
N PRO A 28 13.61 -25.76 -1.95
CA PRO A 28 12.60 -25.43 -2.95
C PRO A 28 12.67 -26.41 -4.13
N SER A 29 11.55 -27.07 -4.42
CA SER A 29 11.44 -28.11 -5.45
C SER A 29 11.98 -27.62 -6.81
N GLY A 30 12.94 -28.36 -7.39
CA GLY A 30 13.39 -28.18 -8.77
C GLY A 30 14.63 -27.30 -8.99
N SER A 31 15.48 -27.07 -7.98
CA SER A 31 16.74 -26.33 -8.17
C SER A 31 18.00 -27.13 -7.82
N GLU A 32 18.58 -27.82 -8.82
CA GLU A 32 19.87 -28.52 -8.69
C GLU A 32 21.01 -27.55 -8.27
N ASP A 33 20.92 -26.29 -8.70
CA ASP A 33 21.85 -25.23 -8.28
C ASP A 33 21.75 -24.89 -6.78
N ALA A 34 20.58 -25.03 -6.16
CA ALA A 34 20.42 -24.80 -4.74
C ALA A 34 21.02 -25.95 -3.92
N LEU A 35 20.89 -27.18 -4.41
CA LEU A 35 21.54 -28.35 -3.82
C LEU A 35 23.07 -28.22 -3.84
N LEU A 36 23.65 -27.77 -4.95
CA LEU A 36 25.10 -27.57 -5.06
C LEU A 36 25.62 -26.49 -4.10
N LYS A 37 24.88 -25.39 -3.93
CA LYS A 37 25.22 -24.33 -2.96
C LYS A 37 25.12 -24.82 -1.51
N LEU A 38 24.14 -25.67 -1.21
CA LEU A 38 24.00 -26.28 0.11
C LEU A 38 25.12 -27.28 0.41
N LYS A 39 25.50 -28.13 -0.56
CA LYS A 39 26.66 -29.03 -0.45
C LYS A 39 27.95 -28.24 -0.20
N ALA A 40 28.18 -27.16 -0.96
CA ALA A 40 29.34 -26.28 -0.79
C ALA A 40 29.36 -25.59 0.59
N LYS A 41 28.20 -25.17 1.10
CA LYS A 41 28.08 -24.54 2.42
C LYS A 41 28.30 -25.52 3.57
N TYR A 42 27.85 -26.76 3.42
CA TYR A 42 28.08 -27.82 4.42
C TYR A 42 29.56 -28.23 4.44
N TYR A 43 30.17 -28.42 3.27
CA TYR A 43 31.57 -28.80 3.16
C TYR A 43 32.51 -27.77 3.80
N LYS A 44 32.23 -26.47 3.60
CA LYS A 44 32.96 -25.40 4.29
C LYS A 44 32.84 -25.48 5.81
N ARG A 45 31.66 -25.85 6.32
CA ARG A 45 31.38 -25.77 7.76
C ARG A 45 31.95 -26.96 8.53
N GLU A 46 31.84 -28.17 7.98
CA GLU A 46 32.15 -29.40 8.73
C GLU A 46 33.48 -30.06 8.33
N ILE A 47 34.00 -29.80 7.12
CA ILE A 47 35.13 -30.57 6.55
C ILE A 47 36.34 -29.66 6.32
N ASP A 48 36.17 -28.57 5.58
CA ASP A 48 37.26 -27.67 5.22
C ASP A 48 36.87 -26.19 5.40
N PRO A 49 37.24 -25.58 6.54
CA PRO A 49 36.95 -24.17 6.84
C PRO A 49 37.52 -23.17 5.82
N ASP A 50 38.59 -23.54 5.12
CA ASP A 50 39.27 -22.70 4.13
C ASP A 50 38.66 -22.83 2.72
N PHE A 51 37.60 -23.65 2.56
CA PHE A 51 36.90 -23.82 1.28
C PHE A 51 36.06 -22.58 0.91
N GLU A 52 36.27 -22.03 -0.28
CA GLU A 52 35.51 -20.89 -0.80
C GLU A 52 34.35 -21.34 -1.71
N PRO A 53 33.08 -21.23 -1.26
CA PRO A 53 31.92 -21.80 -1.96
C PRO A 53 31.57 -21.07 -3.27
N SER A 54 32.15 -19.88 -3.49
CA SER A 54 32.00 -19.10 -4.71
C SER A 54 32.68 -19.73 -5.93
N SER A 55 33.59 -20.67 -5.71
CA SER A 55 34.34 -21.38 -6.76
C SER A 55 33.52 -22.48 -7.46
N VAL A 56 32.43 -22.95 -6.86
CA VAL A 56 31.57 -24.02 -7.40
C VAL A 56 30.52 -23.50 -8.39
N ALA A 57 30.16 -22.20 -8.30
CA ALA A 57 29.03 -21.62 -9.03
C ALA A 57 29.41 -20.62 -10.14
N LYS A 58 30.67 -20.53 -10.55
CA LYS A 58 31.12 -19.58 -11.59
C LYS A 58 31.92 -20.26 -12.71
N PRO A 59 31.55 -20.08 -13.98
CA PRO A 59 32.47 -20.25 -15.10
C PRO A 59 33.63 -19.25 -14.96
N ALA A 60 34.85 -19.69 -15.27
CA ALA A 60 36.08 -18.93 -15.09
C ALA A 60 36.09 -17.57 -15.82
N VAL A 61 36.39 -16.49 -15.09
CA VAL A 61 36.86 -15.20 -15.62
C VAL A 61 37.94 -14.67 -14.66
N PRO A 62 39.10 -14.19 -15.14
CA PRO A 62 40.25 -13.93 -14.29
C PRO A 62 40.22 -12.59 -13.55
N ALA A 63 40.97 -12.62 -12.44
CA ALA A 63 41.39 -11.64 -11.44
C ALA A 63 41.31 -10.12 -11.71
N ALA A 64 40.93 -9.39 -10.65
CA ALA A 64 41.58 -8.15 -10.22
C ALA A 64 41.34 -7.92 -8.72
N ASP A 65 42.42 -7.53 -8.04
CA ASP A 65 42.68 -7.56 -6.60
C ASP A 65 42.04 -6.45 -5.74
N ALA A 66 41.94 -6.80 -4.44
CA ALA A 66 42.16 -5.99 -3.22
C ALA A 66 41.31 -4.73 -2.92
N ALA A 67 40.55 -4.78 -1.82
CA ALA A 67 41.01 -4.30 -0.49
C ALA A 67 39.89 -4.30 0.57
N SER A 68 40.29 -4.68 1.78
CA SER A 68 39.53 -5.05 2.99
C SER A 68 38.82 -3.90 3.73
N GLN A 69 37.79 -4.23 4.53
CA GLN A 69 37.78 -4.10 6.01
C GLN A 69 36.36 -4.03 6.62
N ALA A 70 36.06 -4.94 7.57
CA ALA A 70 35.33 -4.74 8.84
C ALA A 70 35.08 -6.14 9.47
N ALA A 71 35.92 -6.64 10.39
CA ALA A 71 35.78 -6.51 11.85
C ALA A 71 34.34 -6.82 12.33
N ALA A 72 34.05 -8.04 12.83
CA ALA A 72 34.14 -8.44 14.26
C ALA A 72 33.16 -7.62 15.14
N SER A 73 32.26 -8.12 15.99
CA SER A 73 31.90 -9.42 16.55
C SER A 73 30.56 -9.19 17.30
N ALA A 74 29.69 -10.20 17.49
CA ALA A 74 28.93 -10.32 18.74
C ALA A 74 28.20 -11.66 18.85
N THR A 75 28.46 -12.29 19.98
CA THR A 75 28.07 -13.61 20.44
C THR A 75 26.70 -13.58 21.13
N ALA A 76 25.92 -14.65 20.93
CA ALA A 76 24.95 -15.33 21.81
C ALA A 76 24.05 -14.58 22.81
N GLY A 77 22.77 -15.00 22.83
CA GLY A 77 22.04 -15.29 24.07
C GLY A 77 20.62 -14.70 24.19
N PRO A 78 19.68 -15.35 24.92
CA PRO A 78 18.32 -15.57 24.41
C PRO A 78 17.17 -14.93 25.22
N ALA A 79 15.95 -15.05 24.65
CA ALA A 79 14.61 -15.01 25.25
C ALA A 79 13.99 -13.66 25.68
N ALA A 80 12.88 -13.29 25.02
CA ALA A 80 11.64 -12.78 25.65
C ALA A 80 10.56 -12.48 24.59
N GLU A 81 9.42 -13.15 24.70
CA GLU A 81 8.16 -12.80 24.02
C GLU A 81 7.63 -11.43 24.52
N LYS A 82 7.29 -10.53 23.58
CA LYS A 82 6.22 -9.53 23.74
C LYS A 82 5.68 -9.11 22.36
N PRO A 83 4.39 -8.75 22.25
CA PRO A 83 3.70 -8.58 20.98
C PRO A 83 4.07 -7.23 20.36
N ALA A 84 4.63 -7.26 19.15
CA ALA A 84 4.90 -6.05 18.39
C ALA A 84 3.59 -5.51 17.80
N ASN A 85 3.00 -4.60 18.56
CA ASN A 85 2.08 -3.57 18.12
C ASN A 85 2.58 -2.97 16.80
N ALA A 86 1.99 -3.37 15.67
CA ALA A 86 2.29 -2.78 14.36
C ALA A 86 1.69 -1.38 14.33
N GLN A 87 2.40 -0.45 14.98
CA GLN A 87 2.31 0.97 14.72
C GLN A 87 2.56 1.15 13.22
N ALA A 88 1.48 1.42 12.48
CA ALA A 88 1.58 2.11 11.21
C ALA A 88 2.19 3.48 11.50
N ALA A 89 3.52 3.49 11.51
CA ALA A 89 4.30 4.70 11.60
C ALA A 89 3.94 5.54 10.37
N THR A 90 3.32 6.69 10.62
CA THR A 90 3.81 7.92 10.01
C THR A 90 5.34 7.84 10.02
N ALA A 91 5.95 7.56 8.87
CA ALA A 91 7.39 7.41 8.75
C ALA A 91 8.06 8.61 9.43
N ARG A 92 8.73 8.37 10.55
CA ARG A 92 9.57 9.37 11.20
C ARG A 92 10.72 9.65 10.22
N PRO A 93 11.01 10.92 9.90
CA PRO A 93 11.90 11.24 8.79
C PRO A 93 13.32 10.80 9.12
N GLY A 94 13.87 9.90 8.30
CA GLY A 94 15.31 9.75 8.17
C GLY A 94 15.90 11.05 7.60
N PRO A 95 17.22 11.28 7.74
CA PRO A 95 17.85 12.49 7.21
C PRO A 95 17.55 12.64 5.71
N PRO A 96 17.40 13.88 5.20
CA PRO A 96 17.06 14.14 3.81
C PRO A 96 18.17 13.63 2.89
N GLY A 97 18.04 12.38 2.45
CA GLY A 97 18.87 11.77 1.42
C GLY A 97 18.48 12.33 0.04
N LEU A 98 19.32 12.07 -0.96
CA LEU A 98 18.94 12.32 -2.34
C LEU A 98 17.69 11.50 -2.69
N PRO A 99 16.66 12.11 -3.31
CA PRO A 99 15.45 11.38 -3.65
C PRO A 99 15.73 10.23 -4.60
N THR A 100 15.12 9.10 -4.33
CA THR A 100 15.16 7.97 -5.26
C THR A 100 14.33 8.32 -6.50
N ARG A 101 14.71 7.80 -7.68
CA ARG A 101 13.98 8.06 -8.95
C ARG A 101 12.47 7.76 -8.82
N SER A 102 12.11 6.71 -8.09
CA SER A 102 10.72 6.33 -7.81
C SER A 102 9.94 7.39 -7.03
N GLU A 103 10.57 8.05 -6.05
CA GLU A 103 9.93 9.10 -5.24
C GLU A 103 9.58 10.33 -6.09
N VAL A 104 10.47 10.70 -7.02
CA VAL A 104 10.23 11.82 -7.95
C VAL A 104 9.05 11.51 -8.87
N TYR A 105 8.96 10.28 -9.40
CA TYR A 105 7.82 9.87 -10.23
C TYR A 105 6.50 9.86 -9.44
N ILE A 106 6.52 9.43 -8.19
CA ILE A 106 5.34 9.46 -7.32
C ILE A 106 4.91 10.91 -7.06
N ILE A 107 5.84 11.80 -6.70
CA ILE A 107 5.53 13.21 -6.47
C ILE A 107 4.95 13.87 -7.73
N ALA A 108 5.56 13.62 -8.89
CA ALA A 108 5.07 14.14 -10.17
C ALA A 108 3.67 13.58 -10.50
N GLY A 109 3.45 12.28 -10.26
CA GLY A 109 2.15 11.63 -10.45
C GLY A 109 1.06 12.20 -9.56
N GLU A 110 1.35 12.48 -8.29
CA GLU A 110 0.40 13.07 -7.35
C GLU A 110 0.03 14.53 -7.72
N TRP A 111 1.00 15.35 -8.14
CA TRP A 111 0.69 16.71 -8.63
C TRP A 111 -0.10 16.69 -9.93
N ALA A 112 0.23 15.79 -10.86
CA ALA A 112 -0.55 15.59 -12.07
C ALA A 112 -1.98 15.12 -11.74
N LEU A 113 -2.14 14.28 -10.72
CA LEU A 113 -3.45 13.82 -10.25
C LEU A 113 -4.28 14.97 -9.68
N VAL A 114 -3.68 15.83 -8.84
CA VAL A 114 -4.34 17.04 -8.32
C VAL A 114 -4.81 17.93 -9.46
N LEU A 115 -3.96 18.18 -10.46
CA LEU A 115 -4.29 19.02 -11.61
C LEU A 115 -5.45 18.44 -12.43
N MET A 116 -5.41 17.14 -12.73
CA MET A 116 -6.47 16.47 -13.50
C MET A 116 -7.78 16.42 -12.70
N ALA A 117 -7.71 16.24 -11.39
CA ALA A 117 -8.89 16.26 -10.54
C ALA A 117 -9.58 17.63 -10.54
N ILE A 118 -8.81 18.72 -10.43
CA ILE A 118 -9.35 20.09 -10.53
C ILE A 118 -10.02 20.31 -11.90
N LEU A 119 -9.36 19.87 -12.98
CA LEU A 119 -9.91 20.00 -14.32
C LEU A 119 -11.19 19.18 -14.53
N SER A 120 -11.33 18.05 -13.84
CA SER A 120 -12.53 17.21 -13.88
C SER A 120 -13.73 17.77 -13.12
N LEU A 121 -13.48 18.62 -12.10
CA LEU A 121 -14.53 19.27 -11.30
C LEU A 121 -15.10 20.53 -11.96
N GLN A 122 -14.45 21.01 -13.04
CA GLN A 122 -14.82 22.26 -13.68
C GLN A 122 -16.02 22.07 -14.64
N PRO A 123 -17.14 22.81 -14.46
CA PRO A 123 -18.33 22.66 -15.30
C PRO A 123 -18.19 23.31 -16.69
N PHE A 124 -17.21 24.19 -16.90
CA PHE A 124 -17.14 25.06 -18.09
C PHE A 124 -16.76 24.34 -19.39
N LEU A 125 -16.04 23.21 -19.32
CA LEU A 125 -15.60 22.46 -20.50
C LEU A 125 -15.93 20.97 -20.35
N PRO A 126 -17.15 20.52 -20.71
CA PRO A 126 -17.60 19.15 -20.42
C PRO A 126 -16.76 18.07 -21.10
N ARG A 127 -16.21 18.35 -22.29
CA ARG A 127 -15.31 17.41 -22.99
C ARG A 127 -13.95 17.27 -22.28
N LEU A 128 -13.38 18.38 -21.81
CA LEU A 128 -12.12 18.33 -21.05
C LEU A 128 -12.34 17.70 -19.68
N ALA A 129 -13.43 18.05 -19.00
CA ALA A 129 -13.81 17.44 -17.72
C ALA A 129 -13.98 15.92 -17.84
N HIS A 130 -14.56 15.45 -18.95
CA HIS A 130 -14.71 14.02 -19.25
C HIS A 130 -13.37 13.29 -19.42
N SER A 131 -12.48 13.86 -20.22
CA SER A 131 -11.14 13.32 -20.42
C SER A 131 -10.33 13.37 -19.11
N ALA A 132 -10.40 14.50 -18.41
CA ALA A 132 -9.73 14.72 -17.13
C ALA A 132 -10.23 13.75 -16.04
N PHE A 133 -11.53 13.45 -15.98
CA PHE A 133 -12.07 12.44 -15.07
C PHE A 133 -11.46 11.05 -15.32
N THR A 134 -11.44 10.64 -16.60
CA THR A 134 -10.89 9.33 -17.00
C THR A 134 -9.39 9.26 -16.68
N LEU A 135 -8.66 10.32 -17.00
CA LEU A 135 -7.24 10.44 -16.67
C LEU A 135 -6.99 10.48 -15.15
N THR A 136 -7.83 11.15 -14.37
CA THR A 136 -7.75 11.17 -12.90
C THR A 136 -7.88 9.76 -12.34
N CYS A 137 -8.83 8.96 -12.84
CA CYS A 137 -9.01 7.59 -12.40
C CYS A 137 -7.81 6.71 -12.77
N GLN A 138 -7.33 6.81 -14.02
CA GLN A 138 -6.18 6.03 -14.50
C GLN A 138 -4.89 6.41 -13.77
N LEU A 139 -4.64 7.70 -13.58
CA LEU A 139 -3.44 8.21 -12.92
C LEU A 139 -3.45 7.89 -11.42
N SER A 140 -4.63 7.97 -10.78
CA SER A 140 -4.81 7.55 -9.39
C SER A 140 -4.60 6.05 -9.24
N LEU A 141 -5.13 5.23 -10.15
CA LEU A 141 -4.93 3.78 -10.14
C LEU A 141 -3.45 3.42 -10.33
N LEU A 142 -2.76 4.10 -11.25
CA LEU A 142 -1.34 3.88 -11.50
C LEU A 142 -0.48 4.31 -10.30
N THR A 143 -0.68 5.52 -9.79
CA THR A 143 0.17 6.08 -8.71
C THR A 143 -0.05 5.34 -7.40
N ASN A 144 -1.30 5.05 -7.03
CA ASN A 144 -1.62 4.30 -5.83
C ASN A 144 -1.27 2.80 -5.98
N GLY A 145 -1.44 2.23 -7.17
CA GLY A 145 -1.01 0.87 -7.48
C GLY A 145 0.50 0.70 -7.36
N LEU A 146 1.29 1.63 -7.89
CA LEU A 146 2.75 1.64 -7.75
C LEU A 146 3.16 1.74 -6.29
N LYS A 147 2.55 2.64 -5.50
CA LYS A 147 2.79 2.73 -4.05
C LYS A 147 2.49 1.41 -3.36
N LEU A 148 1.40 0.74 -3.73
CA LEU A 148 1.01 -0.52 -3.13
C LEU A 148 2.01 -1.65 -3.45
N CYS A 149 2.44 -1.74 -4.70
CA CYS A 149 3.47 -2.69 -5.15
C CYS A 149 4.82 -2.43 -4.46
N LEU A 150 5.19 -1.17 -4.23
CA LEU A 150 6.43 -0.83 -3.53
C LEU A 150 6.36 -1.15 -2.03
N GLN A 151 5.18 -1.05 -1.40
CA GLN A 151 4.99 -1.32 0.03
C GLN A 151 4.81 -2.81 0.35
N HIS A 152 4.05 -3.54 -0.47
CA HIS A 152 3.61 -4.91 -0.18
C HIS A 152 4.14 -5.94 -1.19
N GLY A 153 4.98 -5.53 -2.13
CA GLY A 153 5.45 -6.38 -3.23
C GLY A 153 4.39 -6.64 -4.28
N THR A 154 4.74 -7.46 -5.27
CA THR A 154 3.84 -7.87 -6.37
C THR A 154 2.97 -9.06 -5.96
N PRO A 155 1.67 -9.06 -6.28
CA PRO A 155 0.81 -10.20 -5.97
C PRO A 155 1.22 -11.44 -6.77
N SER A 156 1.23 -12.60 -6.12
CA SER A 156 1.22 -13.87 -6.84
C SER A 156 -0.20 -14.20 -7.30
N LEU A 157 -0.36 -14.46 -8.60
CA LEU A 157 -1.65 -14.78 -9.22
C LEU A 157 -1.90 -16.28 -9.34
N SER A 158 -0.90 -17.11 -9.06
CA SER A 158 -1.00 -18.57 -9.20
C SER A 158 -0.64 -19.25 -7.89
N PRO A 159 -1.50 -20.14 -7.36
CA PRO A 159 -2.87 -20.48 -7.81
C PRO A 159 -3.94 -19.44 -7.36
N PHE A 160 -4.83 -19.03 -8.27
CA PHE A 160 -5.97 -18.15 -7.96
C PHE A 160 -7.13 -18.96 -7.34
N PRO A 161 -7.80 -18.50 -6.27
CA PRO A 161 -7.60 -17.26 -5.51
C PRO A 161 -6.71 -17.40 -4.26
N ALA A 162 -6.19 -18.60 -3.98
CA ALA A 162 -5.47 -18.87 -2.73
C ALA A 162 -4.19 -18.02 -2.55
N ALA A 163 -3.47 -17.74 -3.65
CA ALA A 163 -2.24 -16.94 -3.61
C ALA A 163 -2.49 -15.42 -3.46
N ILE A 164 -3.63 -14.91 -3.93
CA ILE A 164 -3.93 -13.46 -3.90
C ILE A 164 -4.60 -13.04 -2.60
N MET A 165 -5.35 -13.93 -1.94
CA MET A 165 -6.07 -13.61 -0.71
C MET A 165 -5.17 -13.07 0.42
N PRO A 166 -4.01 -13.67 0.74
CA PRO A 166 -3.10 -13.13 1.75
C PRO A 166 -2.56 -11.75 1.40
N TRP A 167 -2.32 -11.50 0.10
CA TRP A 167 -1.88 -10.18 -0.36
C TRP A 167 -3.01 -9.15 -0.25
N MET A 168 -4.25 -9.53 -0.61
CA MET A 168 -5.43 -8.67 -0.46
C MET A 168 -5.72 -8.32 1.00
N THR A 169 -5.58 -9.27 1.92
CA THR A 169 -5.75 -8.99 3.36
C THR A 169 -4.64 -8.08 3.87
N ALA A 170 -3.39 -8.27 3.41
CA ALA A 170 -2.27 -7.39 3.77
C ALA A 170 -2.49 -5.94 3.30
N ILE A 171 -2.90 -5.74 2.04
CA ILE A 171 -3.12 -4.38 1.51
C ILE A 171 -4.36 -3.71 2.11
N SER A 172 -5.35 -4.46 2.61
CA SER A 172 -6.60 -3.90 3.13
C SER A 172 -6.41 -2.93 4.32
N GLY A 173 -5.31 -3.08 5.06
CA GLY A 173 -4.91 -2.17 6.14
C GLY A 173 -4.18 -0.91 5.68
N SER A 174 -3.76 -0.84 4.41
CA SER A 174 -2.99 0.29 3.87
C SER A 174 -3.89 1.51 3.62
N ALA A 175 -3.39 2.70 3.94
CA ALA A 175 -4.05 3.97 3.64
C ALA A 175 -4.24 4.19 2.11
N VAL A 176 -3.45 3.49 1.28
CA VAL A 176 -3.44 3.60 -0.18
C VAL A 176 -4.48 2.67 -0.84
N PHE A 177 -4.94 1.63 -0.14
CA PHE A 177 -5.89 0.66 -0.67
C PHE A 177 -7.23 1.31 -1.03
N PHE A 178 -7.79 2.15 -0.16
CA PHE A 178 -9.10 2.76 -0.39
C PHE A 178 -9.13 3.72 -1.58
N PRO A 179 -8.18 4.67 -1.75
CA PRO A 179 -8.08 5.46 -2.97
C PRO A 179 -7.91 4.60 -4.23
N THR A 180 -7.14 3.51 -4.16
CA THR A 180 -6.96 2.58 -5.29
C THR A 180 -8.29 1.93 -5.69
N LEU A 181 -9.01 1.35 -4.72
CA LEU A 181 -10.31 0.73 -4.95
C LEU A 181 -11.32 1.74 -5.52
N LEU A 182 -11.34 2.94 -4.95
CA LEU A 182 -12.22 4.01 -5.39
C LEU A 182 -11.93 4.42 -6.85
N SER A 183 -10.67 4.45 -7.25
CA SER A 183 -10.26 4.73 -8.65
C SER A 183 -10.79 3.68 -9.63
N VAL A 184 -10.77 2.40 -9.27
CA VAL A 184 -11.34 1.31 -10.07
C VAL A 184 -12.85 1.47 -10.23
N ILE A 185 -13.55 1.77 -9.12
CA ILE A 185 -15.01 1.94 -9.13
C ILE A 185 -15.42 3.14 -9.98
N LEU A 186 -14.73 4.27 -9.85
CA LEU A 186 -15.03 5.49 -10.60
C LEU A 186 -14.76 5.32 -12.10
N SER A 187 -13.72 4.57 -12.48
CA SER A 187 -13.41 4.29 -13.89
C SER A 187 -14.58 3.64 -14.63
N SER A 188 -15.36 2.79 -13.94
CA SER A 188 -16.54 2.13 -14.50
C SER A 188 -17.85 2.90 -14.30
N ASN A 189 -17.88 3.87 -13.38
CA ASN A 189 -19.11 4.54 -12.95
C ASN A 189 -18.99 6.07 -13.00
N ARG A 190 -19.02 6.64 -14.21
CA ARG A 190 -18.84 8.09 -14.43
C ARG A 190 -19.88 8.99 -13.74
N HIS A 191 -21.10 8.51 -13.52
CA HIS A 191 -22.14 9.27 -12.83
C HIS A 191 -21.76 9.60 -11.37
N LEU A 192 -20.74 8.92 -10.83
CA LEU A 192 -20.18 9.15 -9.51
C LEU A 192 -19.06 10.21 -9.51
N GLY A 193 -19.21 11.27 -10.31
CA GLY A 193 -18.22 12.36 -10.41
C GLY A 193 -17.84 13.00 -9.07
N VAL A 194 -18.78 13.01 -8.11
CA VAL A 194 -18.56 13.49 -6.74
C VAL A 194 -17.43 12.72 -6.03
N GLY A 195 -17.20 11.46 -6.40
CA GLY A 195 -16.15 10.61 -5.85
C GLY A 195 -14.73 11.07 -6.22
N VAL A 196 -14.56 12.01 -7.14
CA VAL A 196 -13.24 12.58 -7.44
C VAL A 196 -12.74 13.48 -6.32
N LEU A 197 -13.63 14.13 -5.58
CA LEU A 197 -13.26 15.04 -4.51
C LEU A 197 -12.38 14.38 -3.42
N PRO A 198 -12.76 13.23 -2.83
CA PRO A 198 -11.89 12.56 -1.86
C PRO A 198 -10.56 12.07 -2.48
N LEU A 199 -10.56 11.67 -3.76
CA LEU A 199 -9.33 11.35 -4.49
C LEU A 199 -8.41 12.57 -4.58
N ALA A 200 -8.95 13.73 -4.97
CA ALA A 200 -8.22 14.98 -5.11
C ALA A 200 -7.59 15.43 -3.79
N ILE A 201 -8.36 15.34 -2.71
CA ILE A 201 -7.89 15.72 -1.37
C ILE A 201 -6.79 14.76 -0.92
N HIS A 202 -6.97 13.44 -1.06
CA HIS A 202 -5.91 12.49 -0.73
C HIS A 202 -4.65 12.72 -1.56
N ALA A 203 -4.78 13.00 -2.85
CA ALA A 203 -3.66 13.31 -3.72
C ALA A 203 -2.91 14.57 -3.25
N LEU A 204 -3.64 15.64 -2.93
CA LEU A 204 -3.07 16.89 -2.42
C LEU A 204 -2.28 16.68 -1.13
N LEU A 205 -2.84 15.93 -0.17
CA LEU A 205 -2.17 15.66 1.10
C LEU A 205 -0.88 14.85 0.92
N HIS A 206 -0.88 13.87 0.00
CA HIS A 206 0.33 13.10 -0.30
C HIS A 206 1.35 13.91 -1.10
N ALA A 207 0.89 14.69 -2.09
CA ALA A 207 1.74 15.55 -2.90
C ALA A 207 2.48 16.58 -2.05
N ASP A 208 1.75 17.26 -1.15
CA ASP A 208 2.32 18.29 -0.27
C ASP A 208 3.34 17.70 0.69
N ALA A 209 2.96 16.65 1.43
CA ALA A 209 3.85 15.99 2.40
C ALA A 209 5.13 15.43 1.74
N ALA A 210 4.99 14.75 0.61
CA ALA A 210 6.13 14.18 -0.11
C ALA A 210 7.03 15.28 -0.69
N SER A 211 6.44 16.35 -1.25
CA SER A 211 7.22 17.46 -1.80
C SER A 211 7.97 18.22 -0.70
N HIS A 212 7.33 18.44 0.45
CA HIS A 212 7.97 19.10 1.59
C HIS A 212 9.12 18.27 2.14
N HIS A 213 8.91 16.96 2.30
CA HIS A 213 9.94 16.04 2.78
C HIS A 213 11.17 16.01 1.85
N THR A 214 10.95 15.96 0.53
CA THR A 214 12.04 15.81 -0.45
C THR A 214 12.70 17.13 -0.85
N PHE A 215 11.95 18.23 -0.88
CA PHE A 215 12.41 19.51 -1.43
C PHE A 215 12.34 20.68 -0.44
N GLY A 216 11.92 20.46 0.81
CA GLY A 216 11.68 21.51 1.81
C GLY A 216 12.89 22.42 2.09
N THR A 217 14.11 21.89 1.92
CA THR A 217 15.37 22.65 2.09
C THR A 217 15.74 23.49 0.86
N LYS A 218 15.10 23.28 -0.29
CA LYS A 218 15.45 23.95 -1.55
C LYS A 218 14.71 25.28 -1.70
N ARG A 219 15.44 26.33 -2.05
CA ARG A 219 14.90 27.70 -2.21
C ARG A 219 13.79 27.80 -3.26
N TRP A 220 13.89 27.09 -4.38
CA TRP A 220 12.86 27.11 -5.43
C TRP A 220 11.53 26.51 -4.95
N TYR A 221 11.59 25.48 -4.10
CA TYR A 221 10.40 24.84 -3.54
C TYR A 221 9.72 25.78 -2.54
N GLN A 222 10.50 26.43 -1.67
CA GLN A 222 9.98 27.43 -0.74
C GLN A 222 9.32 28.61 -1.46
N ALA A 223 9.88 29.07 -2.59
CA ALA A 223 9.30 30.15 -3.38
C ALA A 223 7.96 29.77 -4.06
N SER A 224 7.86 28.58 -4.66
CA SER A 224 6.67 28.18 -5.43
C SER A 224 5.61 27.45 -4.59
N PHE A 225 6.03 26.45 -3.83
CA PHE A 225 5.12 25.54 -3.09
C PHE A 225 5.06 25.83 -1.60
N GLY A 226 5.97 26.65 -1.05
CA GLY A 226 5.94 27.04 0.36
C GLY A 226 4.62 27.70 0.77
N ARG A 227 3.98 28.49 -0.12
CA ARG A 227 2.65 29.07 0.13
C ARG A 227 1.54 28.01 0.17
N VAL A 228 1.64 26.97 -0.66
CA VAL A 228 0.65 25.87 -0.69
C VAL A 228 0.77 25.06 0.59
N HIS A 229 2.00 24.67 0.96
CA HIS A 229 2.26 23.94 2.20
C HIS A 229 1.77 24.73 3.43
N ALA A 230 2.03 26.04 3.50
CA ALA A 230 1.54 26.90 4.58
C ALA A 230 0.01 27.01 4.66
N LEU A 231 -0.72 26.72 3.58
CA LEU A 231 -2.19 26.68 3.57
C LEU A 231 -2.74 25.28 3.91
N VAL A 232 -2.01 24.22 3.55
CA VAL A 232 -2.43 22.83 3.72
C VAL A 232 -2.17 22.35 5.15
N GLU A 233 -0.96 22.57 5.67
CA GLU A 233 -0.52 22.09 6.99
C GLU A 233 -1.49 22.48 8.13
N PRO A 234 -1.90 23.75 8.32
CA PRO A 234 -2.80 24.12 9.41
C PRO A 234 -4.24 23.61 9.21
N ARG A 235 -4.60 23.14 8.01
CA ARG A 235 -5.95 22.69 7.66
C ARG A 235 -6.04 21.18 7.46
N LEU A 236 -5.00 20.43 7.79
CA LEU A 236 -4.90 18.99 7.53
C LEU A 236 -6.10 18.20 8.04
N GLU A 237 -6.56 18.51 9.26
CA GLU A 237 -7.73 17.87 9.86
C GLU A 237 -9.01 18.18 9.08
N LEU A 238 -9.22 19.44 8.71
CA LEU A 238 -10.35 19.89 7.90
C LEU A 238 -10.36 19.20 6.53
N LEU A 239 -9.21 19.12 5.84
CA LEU A 239 -9.10 18.41 4.56
C LEU A 239 -9.44 16.92 4.71
N ARG A 240 -8.93 16.24 5.75
CA ARG A 240 -9.24 14.82 5.99
C ARG A 240 -10.73 14.60 6.30
N THR A 241 -11.35 15.48 7.08
CA THR A 241 -12.80 15.44 7.34
C THR A 241 -13.60 15.74 6.07
N ALA A 242 -13.13 16.66 5.21
CA ALA A 242 -13.77 16.95 3.93
C ALA A 242 -13.67 15.75 2.95
N ALA A 243 -12.54 15.03 2.93
CA ALA A 243 -12.42 13.79 2.17
C ALA A 243 -13.40 12.72 2.70
N ALA A 244 -13.48 12.53 4.02
CA ALA A 244 -14.44 11.62 4.63
C ALA A 244 -15.90 12.01 4.31
N ALA A 245 -16.21 13.31 4.30
CA ALA A 245 -17.52 13.82 3.90
C ALA A 245 -17.82 13.55 2.42
N GLY A 246 -16.82 13.69 1.55
CA GLY A 246 -16.91 13.32 0.14
C GLY A 246 -17.17 11.82 -0.07
N GLU A 247 -16.49 10.95 0.67
CA GLU A 247 -16.74 9.50 0.65
C GLU A 247 -18.15 9.15 1.16
N VAL A 248 -18.63 9.81 2.22
CA VAL A 248 -20.01 9.62 2.71
C VAL A 248 -21.04 10.12 1.69
N GLY A 249 -20.82 11.28 1.09
CA GLY A 249 -21.66 11.83 0.02
C GLY A 249 -21.71 10.92 -1.22
N LEU A 250 -20.59 10.27 -1.55
CA LEU A 250 -20.54 9.24 -2.58
C LEU A 250 -21.42 8.04 -2.23
N GLY A 251 -21.41 7.58 -0.97
CA GLY A 251 -22.32 6.54 -0.48
C GLY A 251 -23.80 6.88 -0.73
N PHE A 252 -24.21 8.11 -0.42
CA PHE A 252 -25.56 8.58 -0.73
C PHE A 252 -25.84 8.70 -2.23
N THR A 253 -24.86 9.13 -3.01
CA THR A 253 -24.98 9.20 -4.48
C THR A 253 -25.22 7.82 -5.08
N THR A 254 -24.52 6.79 -4.60
CA THR A 254 -24.76 5.40 -5.04
C THR A 254 -26.13 4.88 -4.61
N LEU A 255 -26.61 5.25 -3.41
CA LEU A 255 -27.95 4.88 -2.97
C LEU A 255 -29.02 5.50 -3.88
N LEU A 256 -28.87 6.78 -4.24
CA LEU A 256 -29.75 7.45 -5.19
C LEU A 256 -29.65 6.79 -6.59
N SER A 257 -28.44 6.38 -7.00
CA SER A 257 -28.22 5.68 -8.27
C SER A 257 -28.94 4.32 -8.30
N VAL A 258 -29.06 3.60 -7.17
CA VAL A 258 -29.87 2.37 -7.10
C VAL A 258 -31.35 2.66 -7.31
N VAL A 259 -31.85 3.77 -6.75
CA VAL A 259 -33.25 4.18 -6.94
C VAL A 259 -33.51 4.58 -8.41
N GLN A 260 -32.55 5.22 -9.06
CA GLN A 260 -32.67 5.69 -10.44
C GLN A 260 -32.42 4.60 -11.50
N LEU A 261 -31.39 3.77 -11.33
CA LEU A 261 -30.93 2.77 -12.31
C LEU A 261 -31.29 1.32 -11.93
N GLY A 262 -31.92 1.09 -10.78
CA GLY A 262 -32.32 -0.23 -10.30
C GLY A 262 -31.13 -1.13 -9.92
N LEU A 263 -31.25 -2.44 -10.21
CA LEU A 263 -30.25 -3.47 -9.89
C LEU A 263 -28.85 -3.20 -10.46
N ARG A 264 -28.73 -2.42 -11.54
CA ARG A 264 -27.42 -2.08 -12.14
C ARG A 264 -26.53 -1.25 -11.22
N GLY A 265 -27.12 -0.43 -10.36
CA GLY A 265 -26.38 0.35 -9.36
C GLY A 265 -26.10 -0.42 -8.06
N ALA A 266 -26.78 -1.54 -7.83
CA ALA A 266 -26.78 -2.24 -6.54
C ALA A 266 -25.40 -2.83 -6.19
N GLY A 267 -24.68 -3.37 -7.18
CA GLY A 267 -23.33 -3.89 -6.98
C GLY A 267 -22.35 -2.79 -6.54
N THR A 268 -22.33 -1.66 -7.26
CA THR A 268 -21.47 -0.51 -6.93
C THR A 268 -21.83 0.07 -5.56
N ALA A 269 -23.12 0.21 -5.25
CA ALA A 269 -23.58 0.66 -3.94
C ALA A 269 -23.12 -0.31 -2.84
N PHE A 270 -23.29 -1.62 -3.02
CA PHE A 270 -22.85 -2.61 -2.04
C PHE A 270 -21.34 -2.49 -1.73
N VAL A 271 -20.50 -2.37 -2.76
CA VAL A 271 -19.05 -2.23 -2.58
C VAL A 271 -18.69 -0.93 -1.85
N ILE A 272 -19.29 0.20 -2.25
CA ILE A 272 -19.04 1.51 -1.61
C ILE A 272 -19.52 1.51 -0.16
N TRP A 273 -20.72 1.00 0.14
CA TRP A 273 -21.23 0.92 1.52
C TRP A 273 -20.38 -0.01 2.39
N ASN A 274 -19.89 -1.13 1.85
CA ASN A 274 -18.95 -2.00 2.57
C ASN A 274 -17.61 -1.28 2.82
N GLN A 275 -17.12 -0.49 1.86
CA GLN A 275 -15.94 0.35 2.03
C GLN A 275 -16.13 1.39 3.15
N LEU A 276 -17.27 2.09 3.17
CA LEU A 276 -17.58 3.07 4.24
C LEU A 276 -17.62 2.39 5.61
N LYS A 277 -18.14 1.15 5.68
CA LYS A 277 -18.13 0.37 6.92
C LYS A 277 -16.71 0.05 7.38
N LEU A 278 -15.85 -0.42 6.48
CA LEU A 278 -14.43 -0.68 6.79
C LEU A 278 -13.72 0.61 7.25
N ARG A 279 -13.96 1.73 6.58
CA ARG A 279 -13.43 3.04 6.94
C ARG A 279 -13.90 3.51 8.31
N TYR A 280 -15.18 3.32 8.64
CA TYR A 280 -15.76 3.66 9.93
C TYR A 280 -15.11 2.88 11.10
N GLN A 281 -14.72 1.63 10.85
CA GLN A 281 -14.08 0.75 11.82
C GLN A 281 -12.55 0.88 11.83
N SER A 282 -11.95 1.42 10.77
CA SER A 282 -10.49 1.59 10.65
C SER A 282 -9.93 2.52 11.73
N GLY A 283 -8.76 2.18 12.29
CA GLY A 283 -8.07 3.03 13.26
C GLY A 283 -7.58 4.37 12.68
N HIS A 284 -7.22 4.40 11.40
CA HIS A 284 -6.60 5.57 10.75
C HIS A 284 -7.60 6.63 10.29
N SER A 285 -8.73 6.21 9.72
CA SER A 285 -9.74 7.12 9.15
C SER A 285 -11.06 7.14 9.92
N GLY A 286 -11.30 6.17 10.81
CA GLY A 286 -12.59 5.99 11.47
C GLY A 286 -13.06 7.20 12.27
N HIS A 287 -12.15 7.95 12.90
CA HIS A 287 -12.50 9.18 13.63
C HIS A 287 -13.17 10.22 12.70
N TYR A 288 -12.58 10.49 11.53
CA TYR A 288 -13.12 11.47 10.58
C TYR A 288 -14.50 11.04 10.06
N HIS A 289 -14.68 9.76 9.74
CA HIS A 289 -15.98 9.25 9.32
C HIS A 289 -17.02 9.33 10.44
N LYS A 290 -16.66 8.96 11.68
CA LYS A 290 -17.55 9.09 12.85
C LYS A 290 -17.99 10.54 13.08
N GLN A 291 -17.07 11.50 12.94
CA GLN A 291 -17.38 12.93 13.07
C GLN A 291 -18.40 13.37 12.01
N VAL A 292 -18.22 12.96 10.75
CA VAL A 292 -19.17 13.24 9.66
C VAL A 292 -20.54 12.60 9.92
N TRP A 293 -20.57 11.33 10.34
CA TRP A 293 -21.82 10.64 10.68
C TRP A 293 -22.55 11.30 11.85
N LEU A 294 -21.81 11.77 12.87
CA LEU A 294 -22.38 12.51 13.99
C LEU A 294 -23.01 13.83 13.54
N ALA A 295 -22.29 14.60 12.73
CA ALA A 295 -22.79 15.86 12.18
C ALA A 295 -24.05 15.63 11.31
N LEU A 296 -24.09 14.54 10.54
CA LEU A 296 -25.25 14.16 9.77
C LEU A 296 -26.43 13.77 10.66
N ASN A 297 -26.18 12.99 11.72
CA ASN A 297 -27.21 12.58 12.68
C ASN A 297 -27.82 13.78 13.41
N GLN A 298 -27.00 14.77 13.79
CA GLN A 298 -27.48 16.02 14.40
C GLN A 298 -28.39 16.81 13.46
N ARG A 299 -28.03 16.89 12.17
CA ARG A 299 -28.86 17.57 11.15
C ARG A 299 -30.13 16.79 10.81
N ALA A 300 -30.09 15.46 10.83
CA ALA A 300 -31.22 14.59 10.53
C ALA A 300 -32.16 14.38 11.72
N ALA A 301 -31.71 14.63 12.95
CA ALA A 301 -32.49 14.46 14.18
C ALA A 301 -33.93 15.03 14.14
N PRO A 302 -34.18 16.29 13.72
CA PRO A 302 -35.54 16.83 13.66
C PRO A 302 -36.43 16.12 12.64
N ILE A 303 -35.86 15.54 11.57
CA ILE A 303 -36.60 14.81 10.54
C ILE A 303 -36.90 13.38 11.02
N LEU A 304 -35.92 12.74 11.66
CA LEU A 304 -36.05 11.39 12.21
C LEU A 304 -37.12 11.32 13.31
N GLN A 305 -37.23 12.37 14.14
CA GLN A 305 -38.29 12.47 15.14
C GLN A 305 -39.69 12.61 14.53
N ARG A 306 -39.80 13.19 13.33
CA ARG A 306 -41.08 13.35 12.62
C ARG A 306 -41.50 12.09 11.85
N VAL A 307 -40.55 11.21 11.50
CA VAL A 307 -40.81 10.01 10.66
C VAL A 307 -40.26 8.74 11.33
N PRO A 308 -41.07 8.03 12.13
CA PRO A 308 -40.62 6.87 12.91
C PRO A 308 -40.17 5.69 12.05
N VAL A 309 -40.69 5.56 10.82
CA VAL A 309 -40.23 4.53 9.86
C VAL A 309 -38.76 4.75 9.49
N LEU A 310 -38.37 6.00 9.25
CA LEU A 310 -36.99 6.35 8.91
C LEU A 310 -36.05 6.07 10.09
N GLN A 311 -36.52 6.33 11.32
CA GLN A 311 -35.76 6.01 12.54
C GLN A 311 -35.47 4.50 12.66
N ARG A 312 -36.43 3.62 12.33
CA ARG A 312 -36.22 2.16 12.31
C ARG A 312 -35.18 1.76 11.27
N LEU A 313 -35.25 2.31 10.05
CA LEU A 313 -34.28 2.02 8.98
C LEU A 313 -32.87 2.48 9.36
N VAL A 314 -32.74 3.67 9.94
CA VAL A 314 -31.45 4.19 10.42
C VAL A 314 -30.90 3.33 11.55
N GLY A 315 -31.74 2.90 12.49
CA GLY A 315 -31.32 1.99 13.57
C GLY A 315 -30.77 0.66 13.04
N SER A 316 -31.44 0.06 12.06
CA SER A 316 -30.96 -1.16 11.38
C SER A 316 -29.63 -0.93 10.66
N ALA A 317 -29.49 0.20 9.97
CA ALA A 317 -28.25 0.58 9.28
C ALA A 317 -27.10 0.79 10.28
N GLN A 318 -27.33 1.50 11.39
CA GLN A 318 -26.36 1.69 12.47
C GLN A 318 -25.92 0.35 13.07
N GLY A 319 -26.86 -0.58 13.31
CA GLY A 319 -26.56 -1.93 13.77
C GLY A 319 -25.70 -2.72 12.78
N TRP A 320 -25.89 -2.53 11.48
CA TRP A 320 -25.02 -3.14 10.46
C TRP A 320 -23.60 -2.52 10.43
N PHE A 321 -23.48 -1.20 10.57
CA PHE A 321 -22.19 -0.50 10.64
C PHE A 321 -21.37 -0.85 11.88
N ASN A 322 -22.04 -1.08 13.02
CA ASN A 322 -21.36 -1.40 14.29
C ASN A 322 -20.97 -2.87 14.42
N ARG A 323 -21.61 -3.78 13.66
CA ARG A 323 -21.16 -5.18 13.56
C ARG A 323 -19.78 -5.22 12.88
N ARG A 324 -18.76 -5.80 13.53
CA ARG A 324 -17.43 -5.96 12.91
C ARG A 324 -17.56 -6.62 11.54
N ALA A 325 -16.87 -6.04 10.56
CA ALA A 325 -16.76 -6.61 9.22
C ALA A 325 -15.87 -7.86 9.24
#